data_AF-A0A4D6NGP0-F1
#
_entry.id   AF-A0A4D6NGP0-F1
#
_cell.length_a   1.000
_cell.length_b   1.000
_cell.length_c   1.000
_cell.angle_alpha   90.00
_cell.angle_beta   90.00
_cell.angle_gamma   90.00
#
_symmetry.space_group_name_H-M   'P 1'
#
loop_
_entity.id
_entity.type
_entity.pdbx_description
1 polymer ?
#
loop_
_entity_poly.entity_id
_entity_poly.type
_entity_poly.pdbx_seq_one_letter_code
_entity_poly.pdbx_strand_id
1 'polypeptide(L)'
;MAENATQSGNEDHTVSLKVPVDKEKNKVVFAEAGKYFVDVLLSFLTLPLGTIARLVAKESNVQPVKVGSLSTLYESVLYLEDNFLCVQRYKEMLLQPRNSTEDYCQKLMLNIDDTESKRYYFCENLLNCGCGELMKRMVRSLFKLSLENGFVKEAISW
;
A
#
# COMPACT_ATOMS: atom_id res chain seq x y z
N MET A 1 -41.92 12.52 22.54
CA MET A 1 -41.21 12.73 21.27
C MET A 1 -39.79 12.25 21.49
N ALA A 2 -39.45 11.08 20.94
CA ALA A 2 -38.13 10.51 21.05
C ALA A 2 -37.34 10.86 19.78
N GLU A 3 -36.16 11.43 19.96
CA GLU A 3 -35.18 11.68 18.90
C GLU A 3 -34.45 10.37 18.60
N ASN A 4 -34.56 9.87 17.37
CA ASN A 4 -33.79 8.72 16.92
C ASN A 4 -32.39 9.18 16.49
N ALA A 5 -31.39 8.78 17.26
CA ALA A 5 -29.99 8.84 16.88
C ALA A 5 -29.76 7.89 15.68
N THR A 6 -29.23 8.45 14.60
CA THR A 6 -28.70 7.71 13.46
C THR A 6 -27.58 6.79 13.95
N GLN A 7 -27.84 5.49 13.94
CA GLN A 7 -26.82 4.46 14.14
C GLN A 7 -25.83 4.54 12.98
N SER A 8 -24.60 4.98 13.27
CA SER A 8 -23.45 4.78 12.40
C SER A 8 -23.17 3.28 12.38
N GLY A 9 -23.64 2.60 11.34
CA GLY A 9 -23.42 1.17 11.14
C GLY A 9 -21.92 0.89 11.03
N ASN A 10 -21.37 0.23 12.03
CA ASN A 10 -20.06 -0.40 11.93
C ASN A 10 -20.30 -1.69 11.13
N GLU A 11 -20.23 -1.60 9.80
CA GLU A 11 -20.34 -2.77 8.95
C GLU A 11 -19.14 -3.68 9.20
N ASP A 12 -19.39 -4.83 9.82
CA ASP A 12 -18.37 -5.86 10.02
C ASP A 12 -17.97 -6.43 8.66
N HIS A 13 -16.91 -5.85 8.12
CA HIS A 13 -16.38 -6.08 6.79
C HIS A 13 -15.72 -7.47 6.70
N THR A 14 -16.56 -8.52 6.67
CA THR A 14 -16.13 -9.92 6.65
C THR A 14 -15.70 -10.34 5.24
N VAL A 15 -14.47 -10.84 5.11
CA VAL A 15 -13.94 -11.40 3.86
C VAL A 15 -14.10 -12.93 3.89
N SER A 16 -14.86 -13.51 2.96
CA SER A 16 -15.13 -14.94 2.91
C SER A 16 -14.18 -15.70 1.95
N LEU A 17 -13.68 -16.85 2.38
CA LEU A 17 -12.92 -17.80 1.57
C LEU A 17 -13.54 -19.20 1.71
N LYS A 18 -13.93 -19.83 0.61
CA LYS A 18 -14.41 -21.22 0.63
C LYS A 18 -13.26 -22.16 0.31
N VAL A 19 -13.07 -23.19 1.13
CA VAL A 19 -11.96 -24.14 0.97
C VAL A 19 -12.50 -25.58 0.97
N PRO A 20 -12.79 -26.16 -0.20
CA PRO A 20 -13.17 -27.57 -0.29
C PRO A 20 -12.03 -28.51 0.08
N VAL A 21 -12.33 -29.48 0.96
CA VAL A 21 -11.39 -30.47 1.46
C VAL A 21 -11.85 -31.87 1.05
N ASP A 22 -10.97 -32.62 0.40
CA ASP A 22 -11.09 -34.06 0.24
C ASP A 22 -10.82 -34.70 1.62
N LYS A 23 -11.89 -35.15 2.27
CA LYS A 23 -11.84 -35.72 3.62
C LYS A 23 -11.15 -37.08 3.67
N GLU A 24 -11.19 -37.86 2.59
CA GLU A 24 -10.57 -39.18 2.56
C GLU A 24 -9.04 -39.05 2.51
N LYS A 25 -8.55 -38.09 1.73
CA LYS A 25 -7.11 -37.82 1.62
C LYS A 25 -6.61 -36.78 2.62
N ASN A 26 -7.52 -36.14 3.35
CA ASN A 26 -7.25 -35.00 4.23
C ASN A 26 -6.47 -33.88 3.52
N LYS A 27 -6.92 -33.49 2.32
CA LYS A 27 -6.24 -32.50 1.48
C LYS A 27 -7.20 -31.41 1.00
N VAL A 28 -6.72 -30.17 0.98
CA VAL A 28 -7.40 -29.05 0.31
C VAL A 28 -7.31 -29.26 -1.20
N VAL A 29 -8.44 -29.20 -1.90
CA VAL A 29 -8.48 -29.38 -3.35
C VAL A 29 -8.29 -28.04 -4.07
N PHE A 30 -9.00 -27.01 -3.62
CA PHE A 30 -8.86 -25.63 -4.11
C PHE A 30 -9.39 -24.65 -3.06
N ALA A 31 -9.26 -23.35 -3.33
CA ALA A 31 -9.88 -22.29 -2.57
C ALA A 31 -10.59 -21.32 -3.53
N GLU A 32 -11.85 -20.99 -3.24
CA GLU A 32 -12.65 -20.01 -3.97
C GLU A 32 -12.72 -18.73 -3.13
N ALA A 33 -12.31 -17.62 -3.74
CA ALA A 33 -12.24 -16.32 -3.10
C ALA A 33 -13.09 -15.29 -3.86
N GLY A 34 -13.80 -14.44 -3.12
CA GLY A 34 -14.52 -13.31 -3.69
C GLY A 34 -13.60 -12.14 -4.08
N LYS A 35 -14.15 -11.19 -4.85
CA LYS A 35 -13.43 -9.99 -5.33
C LYS A 35 -12.64 -9.28 -4.23
N TYR A 36 -13.26 -9.03 -3.07
CA TYR A 36 -12.62 -8.30 -1.97
C TYR A 36 -11.35 -8.98 -1.45
N PHE A 37 -11.36 -10.32 -1.32
CA PHE A 37 -10.18 -11.06 -0.89
C PHE A 37 -9.05 -10.93 -1.91
N VAL A 38 -9.38 -11.09 -3.19
CA VAL A 38 -8.37 -11.02 -4.27
C VAL A 38 -7.83 -9.61 -4.42
N ASP A 39 -8.68 -8.59 -4.29
CA ASP A 39 -8.27 -7.19 -4.32
C ASP A 39 -7.27 -6.86 -3.19
N VAL A 40 -7.52 -7.33 -1.97
CA VAL A 40 -6.59 -7.20 -0.84
C VAL A 40 -5.28 -7.97 -1.12
N LEU A 41 -5.36 -9.22 -1.60
CA LEU A 41 -4.18 -10.02 -1.90
C LEU A 41 -3.29 -9.35 -2.96
N LEU A 42 -3.90 -8.85 -4.04
CA LEU A 42 -3.18 -8.15 -5.11
C LEU A 42 -2.60 -6.81 -4.62
N SER A 43 -3.24 -6.15 -3.65
CA SER A 43 -2.70 -4.91 -3.07
C SER A 43 -1.33 -5.11 -2.43
N PHE A 44 -1.08 -6.26 -1.79
CA PHE A 44 0.22 -6.57 -1.22
C PHE A 44 1.32 -6.65 -2.27
N LEU A 45 0.98 -7.10 -3.49
CA LEU A 45 1.92 -7.16 -4.62
C LEU A 45 2.25 -5.78 -5.18
N THR A 46 1.45 -4.76 -4.86
CA THR A 46 1.71 -3.37 -5.29
C THR A 46 2.62 -2.61 -4.33
N LEU A 47 2.87 -3.15 -3.14
CA LEU A 47 3.71 -2.47 -2.16
C LEU A 47 5.15 -2.37 -2.68
N PRO A 48 5.75 -1.18 -2.63
CA PRO A 48 7.17 -1.05 -2.90
C PRO A 48 7.98 -1.92 -1.94
N LEU A 49 9.06 -2.52 -2.42
CA LEU A 49 9.92 -3.40 -1.60
C LEU A 49 10.45 -2.69 -0.34
N GLY A 50 10.75 -1.39 -0.42
CA GLY A 50 11.17 -0.60 0.74
C GLY A 50 10.06 -0.48 1.81
N THR A 51 8.78 -0.40 1.40
CA THR A 51 7.64 -0.42 2.32
C THR A 51 7.54 -1.77 3.01
N ILE A 52 7.65 -2.87 2.26
CA ILE A 52 7.65 -4.23 2.83
C ILE A 52 8.78 -4.36 3.85
N ALA A 53 10.02 -3.99 3.48
CA ALA A 53 11.20 -4.06 4.33
C ALA A 53 11.04 -3.25 5.63
N ARG A 54 10.43 -2.07 5.53
CA ARG A 54 10.12 -1.21 6.69
C ARG A 54 9.09 -1.84 7.60
N LEU A 55 7.95 -2.29 7.06
CA LEU A 55 6.82 -2.79 7.83
C LEU A 55 7.23 -4.05 8.62
N VAL A 56 7.87 -5.02 7.96
CA VAL A 56 8.32 -6.27 8.61
C VAL A 56 9.40 -6.06 9.68
N ALA A 57 10.14 -4.94 9.61
CA ALA A 57 11.15 -4.57 10.60
C ALA A 57 10.58 -3.77 11.78
N LYS A 58 9.42 -3.11 11.61
CA LYS A 58 8.80 -2.18 12.59
C LYS A 58 7.78 -2.87 13.50
N GLU A 59 7.20 -4.00 13.08
CA GLU A 59 5.98 -4.52 13.71
C GLU A 59 6.21 -5.14 15.11
N SER A 60 5.47 -4.64 16.10
CA SER A 60 5.79 -4.70 17.53
C SER A 60 5.36 -5.97 18.26
N ASN A 61 4.77 -6.95 17.57
CA ASN A 61 4.18 -8.15 18.19
C ASN A 61 4.86 -9.47 17.78
N VAL A 62 5.83 -9.41 16.86
CA VAL A 62 6.63 -10.54 16.39
C VAL A 62 8.09 -10.09 16.38
N GLN A 63 9.04 -11.01 16.54
CA GLN A 63 10.45 -10.66 16.37
C GLN A 63 10.67 -10.05 14.98
N PRO A 64 11.48 -8.98 14.85
CA PRO A 64 11.73 -8.32 13.56
C PRO A 64 12.12 -9.36 12.49
N VAL A 65 11.31 -9.45 11.43
CA VAL A 65 11.52 -10.45 10.39
C VAL A 65 12.52 -9.88 9.39
N LYS A 66 13.66 -10.56 9.21
CA LYS A 66 14.60 -10.23 8.14
C LYS A 66 14.19 -10.92 6.85
N VAL A 67 13.99 -10.13 5.79
CA VAL A 67 13.66 -10.58 4.43
C VAL A 67 14.95 -10.61 3.61
N GLY A 68 15.76 -11.64 3.80
CA GLY A 68 16.98 -11.87 3.02
C GLY A 68 17.85 -10.61 2.82
N SER A 69 18.29 -10.37 1.58
CA SER A 69 19.09 -9.20 1.21
C SER A 69 18.30 -7.88 1.21
N LEU A 70 16.98 -7.93 1.15
CA LEU A 70 16.13 -6.74 1.16
C LEU A 70 16.24 -6.00 2.50
N SER A 71 16.30 -6.72 3.62
CA SER A 71 16.54 -6.10 4.93
C SER A 71 17.89 -5.40 4.99
N THR A 72 18.96 -6.02 4.48
CA THR A 72 20.28 -5.39 4.44
C THR A 72 20.30 -4.16 3.53
N LEU A 73 19.62 -4.21 2.38
CA LEU A 73 19.49 -3.06 1.48
C LEU A 73 18.70 -1.91 2.12
N TYR A 74 17.64 -2.23 2.87
CA TYR A 74 16.89 -1.21 3.60
C TYR A 74 17.73 -0.59 4.73
N GLU A 75 18.44 -1.42 5.51
CA GLU A 75 19.37 -0.97 6.55
C GLU A 75 20.49 -0.08 5.96
N SER A 76 21.02 -0.41 4.78
CA SER A 76 22.07 0.42 4.16
C SER A 76 21.58 1.81 3.80
N VAL A 77 20.34 1.95 3.32
CA VAL A 77 19.70 3.25 3.09
C VAL A 77 19.44 3.97 4.42
N LEU A 78 19.03 3.25 5.46
CA LEU A 78 18.75 3.83 6.78
C LEU A 78 19.99 4.48 7.39
N TYR A 79 21.13 3.79 7.29
CA TYR A 79 22.42 4.25 7.83
C TYR A 79 23.26 5.06 6.83
N LEU A 80 22.79 5.27 5.60
CA LEU A 80 23.49 6.10 4.60
C LEU A 80 23.64 7.52 5.12
N GLU A 81 24.85 8.08 5.09
CA GLU A 81 25.08 9.47 5.48
C GLU A 81 24.39 10.44 4.52
N ASP A 82 23.87 11.54 5.07
CA ASP A 82 23.07 12.50 4.32
C ASP A 82 23.87 13.21 3.21
N ASN A 83 25.20 13.24 3.32
CA ASN A 83 26.11 13.86 2.34
C ASN A 83 26.17 13.13 0.98
N PHE A 84 25.73 11.88 0.92
CA PHE A 84 25.69 11.10 -0.33
C PHE A 84 24.43 11.36 -1.16
N LEU A 85 23.44 12.04 -0.59
CA LEU A 85 22.21 12.43 -1.26
C LEU A 85 22.14 13.96 -1.28
N CYS A 86 21.80 14.57 -2.41
CA CYS A 86 21.83 16.04 -2.43
C CYS A 86 20.77 16.69 -1.53
N VAL A 87 19.79 15.93 -1.02
CA VAL A 87 18.70 16.42 -0.17
C VAL A 87 18.24 15.31 0.78
N GLN A 88 18.05 15.65 2.05
CA GLN A 88 17.56 14.74 3.08
C GLN A 88 16.29 13.99 2.69
N ARG A 89 15.37 14.71 2.03
CA ARG A 89 14.08 14.16 1.61
C ARG A 89 14.21 13.01 0.61
N TYR A 90 15.31 12.88 -0.13
CA TYR A 90 15.53 11.70 -0.97
C TYR A 90 15.76 10.43 -0.13
N LYS A 91 16.45 10.54 1.01
CA LYS A 91 16.60 9.43 1.96
C LYS A 91 15.24 9.00 2.47
N GLU A 92 14.41 9.96 2.86
CA GLU A 92 13.02 9.71 3.29
C GLU A 92 12.20 9.02 2.20
N MET A 93 12.36 9.40 0.92
CA MET A 93 11.67 8.76 -0.21
C MET A 93 12.12 7.31 -0.45
N LEU A 94 13.38 6.98 -0.15
CA LEU A 94 13.90 5.61 -0.26
C LEU A 94 13.47 4.73 0.92
N LEU A 95 13.40 5.31 2.12
CA LEU A 95 12.91 4.64 3.34
C LEU A 95 11.39 4.53 3.36
N GLN A 96 10.70 5.44 2.69
CA GLN A 96 9.24 5.53 2.61
C GLN A 96 8.77 5.71 1.16
N PRO A 97 9.02 4.72 0.30
CA PRO A 97 8.60 4.79 -1.10
C PRO A 97 7.07 4.83 -1.20
N ARG A 98 6.57 5.59 -2.19
CA ARG A 98 5.13 5.72 -2.45
C ARG A 98 4.64 4.58 -3.33
N ASN A 99 3.51 3.99 -2.98
CA ASN A 99 2.85 3.00 -3.81
C ASN A 99 2.26 3.65 -5.07
N SER A 100 2.63 3.19 -6.26
CA SER A 100 2.11 3.74 -7.52
C SER A 100 0.59 3.56 -7.68
N THR A 101 0.00 2.58 -7.01
CA THR A 101 -1.45 2.30 -6.99
C THR A 101 -2.13 2.75 -5.69
N GLU A 102 -1.55 3.70 -4.95
CA GLU A 102 -2.11 4.23 -3.71
C GLU A 102 -3.61 4.59 -3.79
N ASP A 103 -4.02 5.38 -4.80
CA ASP A 103 -5.42 5.83 -4.96
C ASP A 103 -6.42 4.68 -5.02
N TYR A 104 -5.94 3.53 -5.47
CA TYR A 104 -6.69 2.28 -5.50
C TYR A 104 -6.69 1.60 -4.13
N CYS A 105 -5.51 1.41 -3.52
CA CYS A 105 -5.36 0.72 -2.24
C CYS A 105 -6.06 1.43 -1.07
N GLN A 106 -6.15 2.76 -1.09
CA GLN A 106 -6.88 3.55 -0.08
C GLN A 106 -8.37 3.21 0.00
N LYS A 107 -8.96 2.65 -1.07
CA LYS A 107 -10.39 2.27 -1.11
C LYS A 107 -10.63 0.82 -0.69
N LEU A 108 -9.57 0.06 -0.45
CA LEU A 108 -9.68 -1.34 -0.05
C LEU A 108 -10.17 -1.46 1.39
N MET A 109 -10.87 -2.54 1.68
CA MET A 109 -11.31 -2.88 3.04
C MET A 109 -10.12 -3.04 4.00
N LEU A 110 -8.96 -3.43 3.47
CA LEU A 110 -7.70 -3.51 4.20
C LEU A 110 -6.63 -2.76 3.41
N ASN A 111 -6.06 -1.72 4.03
CA ASN A 111 -4.88 -1.03 3.53
C ASN A 111 -3.76 -1.11 4.58
N ILE A 112 -2.68 -1.81 4.25
CA ILE A 112 -1.51 -1.94 5.14
C ILE A 112 -0.41 -0.93 4.82
N ASP A 113 -0.58 -0.13 3.77
CA ASP A 113 0.35 0.95 3.44
C ASP A 113 0.11 2.13 4.41
N ASP A 114 1.04 2.33 5.35
CA ASP A 114 1.03 3.43 6.32
C ASP A 114 1.68 4.72 5.78
N THR A 115 1.90 4.83 4.46
CA THR A 115 2.46 6.04 3.85
C THR A 115 1.43 7.15 3.67
N GLU A 116 1.85 8.39 3.92
CA GLU A 116 1.07 9.61 3.60
C GLU A 116 0.60 9.69 2.14
N SER A 117 -0.40 10.52 1.86
CA SER A 117 -0.85 10.73 0.49
C SER A 117 0.19 11.31 -0.45
N LYS A 118 0.22 10.83 -1.69
CA LYS A 118 1.05 11.41 -2.76
C LYS A 118 0.85 12.92 -2.86
N ARG A 119 1.97 13.62 -2.80
CA ARG A 119 2.06 15.04 -3.14
C ARG A 119 2.72 15.17 -4.51
N TYR A 120 2.08 15.92 -5.39
CA TYR A 120 2.59 16.20 -6.72
C TYR A 120 3.36 17.51 -6.68
N TYR A 121 4.51 17.53 -7.34
CA TYR A 121 5.35 18.70 -7.48
C TYR A 121 5.63 18.92 -8.96
N PHE A 122 5.68 20.18 -9.36
CA PHE A 122 5.96 20.56 -10.74
C PHE A 122 7.25 21.37 -10.79
N CYS A 123 8.16 21.00 -11.69
CA CYS A 123 9.34 21.81 -12.01
C CYS A 123 9.04 22.62 -13.28
N GLU A 124 8.94 23.94 -13.13
CA GLU A 124 8.58 24.84 -14.24
C GLU A 124 9.70 24.95 -15.29
N ASN A 125 10.94 24.71 -14.89
CA ASN A 125 12.11 24.82 -15.77
C ASN A 125 12.90 23.50 -15.80
N LEU A 126 12.53 22.61 -16.72
CA LEU A 126 13.23 21.33 -16.97
C LEU A 126 14.75 21.49 -17.17
N LEU A 127 15.18 22.65 -17.69
CA LEU A 127 16.59 22.98 -17.95
C LEU A 127 17.38 23.40 -16.70
N ASN A 128 16.70 23.69 -15.57
CA ASN A 128 17.34 24.17 -14.34
C ASN A 128 16.85 23.43 -13.09
N CYS A 129 16.31 22.21 -13.24
CA CYS A 129 15.96 21.38 -12.08
C CYS A 129 17.25 20.84 -11.45
N GLY A 130 17.81 21.60 -10.50
CA GLY A 130 18.87 21.13 -9.63
C GLY A 130 18.38 20.10 -8.62
N CYS A 131 19.31 19.39 -8.00
CA CYS A 131 18.99 18.46 -6.92
C CYS A 131 18.33 19.22 -5.75
N GLY A 132 17.07 18.91 -5.42
CA GLY A 132 16.27 19.59 -4.40
C GLY A 132 15.35 20.73 -4.84
N GLU A 133 15.47 21.20 -6.07
CA GLU A 133 14.55 22.22 -6.63
C GLU A 133 13.17 21.63 -6.98
N LEU A 134 13.11 20.33 -7.24
CA LEU A 134 11.91 19.61 -7.67
C LEU A 134 10.75 19.61 -6.66
N MET A 135 11.00 19.97 -5.39
CA MET A 135 10.02 19.85 -4.31
C MET A 135 9.56 21.19 -3.72
N LYS A 136 9.83 22.30 -4.43
CA LYS A 136 9.48 23.65 -3.95
C LYS A 136 8.01 24.02 -4.12
N ARG A 137 7.34 23.54 -5.18
CA ARG A 137 5.95 23.91 -5.51
C ARG A 137 5.06 22.68 -5.58
N MET A 138 4.19 22.53 -4.56
CA MET A 138 3.18 21.49 -4.52
C MET A 138 1.97 21.89 -5.39
N VAL A 139 1.46 20.94 -6.16
CA VAL A 139 0.24 21.11 -6.96
C VAL A 139 -0.83 20.17 -6.37
N ARG A 140 -2.07 20.66 -6.27
CA ARG A 140 -3.20 19.79 -5.92
C ARG A 140 -3.48 18.88 -7.11
N SER A 141 -3.48 17.57 -6.88
CA SER A 141 -3.93 16.63 -7.90
C SER A 141 -5.40 16.89 -8.20
N LEU A 142 -5.69 17.31 -9.44
CA LEU A 142 -7.06 17.35 -9.97
C LEU A 142 -7.45 16.00 -10.60
N PHE A 143 -6.47 15.13 -10.84
CA PHE A 143 -6.69 13.78 -11.34
C PHE A 143 -6.84 12.83 -10.17
N LYS A 144 -8.05 12.76 -9.62
CA LYS A 144 -8.46 11.58 -8.87
C LYS A 144 -8.68 10.50 -9.94
N LEU A 145 -7.72 9.60 -10.12
CA LEU A 145 -7.93 8.41 -10.95
C LEU A 145 -9.02 7.58 -10.25
N SER A 146 -10.29 7.86 -10.58
CA SER A 146 -11.40 7.01 -10.17
C SER A 146 -11.37 5.78 -11.07
N LEU A 147 -10.50 4.82 -10.74
CA LEU A 147 -10.66 3.46 -11.24
C LEU A 147 -11.71 2.81 -10.33
N GLU A 148 -12.96 2.81 -10.78
CA GLU A 148 -14.12 2.45 -9.95
C GLU A 148 -14.24 0.95 -9.62
N ASN A 149 -13.32 0.07 -10.05
CA ASN A 149 -13.69 -1.34 -10.25
C ASN A 149 -12.82 -2.41 -9.59
N GLY A 150 -11.97 -2.12 -8.61
CA GLY A 150 -11.12 -3.19 -8.05
C GLY A 150 -9.91 -3.54 -8.94
N PHE A 151 -9.04 -4.43 -8.48
CA PHE A 151 -8.09 -5.14 -9.35
C PHE A 151 -8.85 -6.21 -10.16
N VAL A 152 -9.89 -6.78 -9.56
CA VAL A 152 -10.77 -7.77 -10.16
C VAL A 152 -12.10 -7.13 -10.51
N LYS A 153 -12.54 -7.22 -11.77
CA LYS A 153 -13.89 -6.80 -12.17
C LYS A 153 -14.94 -7.68 -11.49
N GLU A 154 -16.05 -7.10 -11.08
CA GLU A 154 -17.21 -7.88 -10.65
C GLU A 154 -17.68 -8.76 -11.80
N ALA A 155 -17.65 -10.07 -11.60
CA ALA A 155 -18.24 -11.01 -12.53
C ALA A 155 -19.75 -10.98 -12.32
N ILE A 156 -20.50 -10.70 -13.39
CA ILE A 156 -21.96 -10.83 -13.38
C ILE A 156 -22.26 -12.31 -13.13
N SER A 157 -22.93 -12.63 -12.03
CA SER A 157 -23.42 -13.99 -11.79
C SER A 157 -24.42 -14.33 -12.89
N TRP A 158 -24.15 -15.40 -13.65
CA TRP A 158 -25.10 -15.98 -14.61
C TRP A 158 -26.14 -16.84 -13.88
#